data_AF-A0A7V7WIW0-F1
#
_entry.id   AF-A0A7V7WIW0-F1
#
_cell.length_a   1.000
_cell.length_b   1.000
_cell.length_c   1.000
_cell.angle_alpha   90.00
_cell.angle_beta   90.00
_cell.angle_gamma   90.00
#
_symmetry.space_group_name_H-M   'P 1'
#
loop_
_entity.id
_entity.type
_entity.pdbx_description
1 polymer ?
#
loop_
_entity_poly.entity_id
_entity_poly.type
_entity_poly.pdbx_seq_one_letter_code
_entity_poly.pdbx_strand_id
1 'polypeptide(L)'
;MGRGSAVSLRCLPGGRGCKYPGRRSSGARARKDQVTQHRFLPLAEEELAEAAAYYEAANRGLGDRFLDDVQAVIEALLRNPEIGHRLDAHLRRALLRSFPYALIYALEREGC
;
A
#
# COMPACT_ATOMS: atom_id res chain seq x y z
N MET A 1 -9.36 -1.84 -28.68
CA MET A 1 -9.45 -3.13 -27.96
C MET A 1 -8.73 -2.96 -26.62
N GLY A 2 -9.40 -2.81 -25.48
CA GLY A 2 -9.88 -3.90 -24.61
C GLY A 2 -8.69 -4.65 -24.01
N ARG A 3 -8.32 -4.53 -22.73
CA ARG A 3 -9.01 -5.13 -21.57
C ARG A 3 -8.36 -4.62 -20.26
N GLY A 4 -9.17 -4.22 -19.28
CA GLY A 4 -8.75 -3.98 -17.90
C GLY A 4 -8.90 -5.25 -17.07
N SER A 5 -7.94 -5.52 -16.19
CA SER A 5 -7.99 -6.67 -15.27
C SER A 5 -8.79 -6.31 -14.02
N ALA A 6 -9.77 -7.15 -13.72
CA ALA A 6 -10.66 -7.05 -12.57
C ALA A 6 -10.10 -7.86 -11.38
N VAL A 7 -10.21 -7.31 -10.17
CA VAL A 7 -9.99 -8.06 -8.92
C VAL A 7 -11.37 -8.35 -8.32
N SER A 8 -11.63 -9.62 -8.00
CA SER A 8 -12.92 -10.06 -7.46
C SER A 8 -12.73 -10.61 -6.05
N LEU A 9 -13.15 -9.82 -5.06
CA LEU A 9 -13.36 -10.25 -3.67
C LEU A 9 -14.79 -10.77 -3.51
N ARG A 10 -15.00 -11.75 -2.64
CA ARG A 10 -16.34 -12.00 -2.08
C ARG A 10 -16.29 -12.19 -0.58
N CYS A 11 -17.25 -11.53 0.04
CA CYS A 11 -17.52 -11.46 1.46
C CYS A 11 -18.91 -12.07 1.73
N LEU A 12 -19.15 -12.59 2.93
CA LEU A 12 -20.49 -12.94 3.41
C LEU A 12 -20.69 -12.50 4.87
N PRO A 13 -21.95 -12.31 5.28
CA PRO A 13 -22.38 -11.11 5.98
C PRO A 13 -22.54 -11.35 7.49
N GLY A 14 -22.15 -10.35 8.28
CA GLY A 14 -22.35 -10.39 9.73
C GLY A 14 -22.42 -9.00 10.34
N GLY A 15 -23.62 -8.43 10.40
CA GLY A 15 -24.02 -7.58 11.53
C GLY A 15 -23.75 -6.07 11.41
N ARG A 16 -24.81 -5.36 10.99
CA ARG A 16 -25.29 -4.07 11.51
C ARG A 16 -24.26 -3.12 12.17
N GLY A 17 -23.94 -2.06 11.42
CA GLY A 17 -23.93 -0.71 11.96
C GLY A 17 -22.63 -0.24 12.59
N CYS A 18 -21.68 0.20 11.77
CA CYS A 18 -20.64 1.14 12.20
C CYS A 18 -20.60 2.27 11.17
N LYS A 19 -20.91 3.48 11.65
CA LYS A 19 -20.92 4.72 10.87
C LYS A 19 -19.49 5.22 10.72
N TYR A 20 -18.93 5.15 9.53
CA TYR A 20 -17.72 5.91 9.22
C TYR A 20 -18.14 7.25 8.60
N PRO A 21 -17.86 8.40 9.24
CA PRO A 21 -18.15 9.70 8.65
C PRO A 21 -17.23 9.91 7.45
N GLY A 22 -17.84 10.31 6.32
CA GLY A 22 -17.15 10.54 5.07
C GLY A 22 -16.06 11.60 5.17
N ARG A 23 -14.91 11.33 4.53
CA ARG A 23 -14.00 12.40 4.15
C ARG A 23 -14.45 13.01 2.84
N ARG A 24 -14.91 14.25 2.94
CA ARG A 24 -14.98 15.21 1.84
C ARG A 24 -13.89 16.24 2.09
N SER A 25 -12.93 16.39 1.17
CA SER A 25 -12.04 17.55 0.95
C SER A 25 -11.14 17.18 -0.24
N SER A 26 -11.36 17.69 -1.45
CA SER A 26 -11.06 19.05 -1.94
C SER A 26 -9.56 19.38 -1.95
N GLY A 27 -8.96 19.29 -3.14
CA GLY A 27 -7.87 20.17 -3.59
C GLY A 27 -6.43 19.72 -3.35
N ALA A 28 -5.75 19.31 -4.43
CA ALA A 28 -4.48 19.90 -4.89
C ALA A 28 -3.91 19.08 -6.06
N ARG A 29 -3.70 19.75 -7.19
CA ARG A 29 -3.10 19.22 -8.42
C ARG A 29 -1.62 18.93 -8.16
N ALA A 30 -1.25 17.67 -7.94
CA ALA A 30 0.14 17.24 -7.85
C ALA A 30 0.58 16.65 -9.20
N ARG A 31 1.70 17.16 -9.74
CA ARG A 31 2.28 16.68 -11.00
C ARG A 31 2.56 15.17 -10.92
N LYS A 32 1.99 14.41 -11.86
CA LYS A 32 2.24 12.98 -12.04
C LYS A 32 3.59 12.80 -12.73
N ASP A 33 4.67 12.65 -11.98
CA ASP A 33 5.94 12.19 -12.54
C ASP A 33 6.23 10.74 -12.09
N GLN A 34 5.50 9.83 -12.76
CA GLN A 34 5.98 8.58 -13.34
C GLN A 34 6.74 7.55 -12.49
N VAL A 35 6.01 6.89 -11.58
CA VAL A 35 6.06 5.42 -11.44
C VAL A 35 4.61 4.93 -11.45
N THR A 36 4.19 4.24 -12.52
CA THR A 36 2.78 3.75 -12.65
C THR A 36 2.67 2.25 -12.36
N GLN A 37 3.79 1.52 -12.41
CA GLN A 37 3.84 0.08 -12.24
C GLN A 37 4.61 -0.25 -10.96
N HIS A 38 4.00 -1.07 -10.11
CA HIS A 38 4.68 -1.72 -8.99
C HIS A 38 4.25 -3.19 -8.99
N ARG A 39 5.16 -4.08 -8.61
CA ARG A 39 4.90 -5.51 -8.47
C ARG A 39 5.26 -5.92 -7.05
N PHE A 40 4.32 -6.56 -6.36
CA PHE A 40 4.63 -7.25 -5.11
C PHE A 40 5.30 -8.58 -5.42
N LEU A 41 6.31 -8.92 -4.63
CA LEU A 41 6.80 -10.29 -4.58
C LEU A 41 5.71 -11.15 -3.91
N PRO A 42 5.52 -12.42 -4.33
CA PRO A 42 4.52 -13.29 -3.71
C PRO A 42 4.73 -13.42 -2.20
N LEU A 43 5.99 -13.53 -1.77
CA LEU A 43 6.35 -13.52 -0.35
C LEU A 43 5.93 -12.22 0.36
N ALA A 44 6.06 -11.07 -0.30
CA ALA A 44 5.66 -9.79 0.29
C ALA A 44 4.13 -9.66 0.43
N GLU A 45 3.36 -10.28 -0.47
CA GLU A 45 1.90 -10.31 -0.38
C GLU A 45 1.43 -11.20 0.78
N GLU A 46 2.06 -12.36 0.96
CA GLU A 46 1.79 -13.25 2.11
C GLU A 46 2.12 -12.57 3.45
N GLU A 47 3.31 -11.95 3.56
CA GLU A 47 3.73 -11.21 4.76
C GLU A 47 2.78 -10.04 5.06
N LEU A 48 2.32 -9.32 4.03
CA LEU A 48 1.38 -8.22 4.19
C LEU A 48 0.01 -8.71 4.69
N ALA A 49 -0.48 -9.81 4.13
CA ALA A 49 -1.75 -10.42 4.52
C ALA A 49 -1.68 -10.97 5.95
N GLU A 50 -0.57 -11.62 6.32
CA GLU A 50 -0.34 -12.11 7.68
C GLU A 50 -0.27 -10.96 8.67
N ALA A 51 0.49 -9.90 8.37
CA ALA A 51 0.57 -8.72 9.23
C ALA A 51 -0.79 -8.03 9.40
N ALA A 52 -1.57 -7.89 8.33
CA ALA A 52 -2.92 -7.32 8.40
C ALA A 52 -3.85 -8.17 9.27
N ALA A 53 -3.79 -9.50 9.13
CA ALA A 53 -4.59 -10.43 9.94
C ALA A 53 -4.15 -10.41 11.41
N TYR A 54 -2.85 -10.35 11.68
CA TYR A 54 -2.30 -10.23 13.03
C TYR A 54 -2.79 -8.96 13.73
N TYR A 55 -2.73 -7.81 13.05
CA TYR A 55 -3.19 -6.55 13.62
C TYR A 55 -4.70 -6.49 13.80
N GLU A 56 -5.48 -7.04 12.86
CA GLU A 56 -6.93 -7.12 12.99
C GLU A 56 -7.35 -8.03 14.15
N ALA A 57 -6.65 -9.15 14.36
CA ALA A 57 -6.86 -10.04 15.50
C ALA A 57 -6.45 -9.39 16.83
N ALA A 58 -5.41 -8.54 16.84
CA ALA A 58 -4.98 -7.81 18.02
C ALA A 58 -6.00 -6.74 18.44
N ASN A 59 -6.52 -5.98 17.49
CA ASN A 59 -7.61 -5.03 17.75
C ASN A 59 -8.38 -4.73 16.47
N ARG A 60 -9.70 -4.78 16.56
CA ARG A 60 -10.61 -4.57 15.42
C ARG A 60 -10.38 -3.19 14.79
N GLY A 61 -10.10 -3.17 13.50
CA GLY A 61 -9.83 -1.96 12.71
C GLY A 61 -8.36 -1.52 12.67
N LEU A 62 -7.44 -2.21 13.35
CA LEU A 62 -6.00 -1.99 13.15
C LEU A 62 -5.51 -2.59 11.83
N GLY A 63 -6.11 -3.68 11.35
CA GLY A 63 -5.77 -4.28 10.07
C GLY A 63 -6.07 -3.32 8.91
N ASP A 64 -7.27 -2.74 8.89
CA ASP A 64 -7.63 -1.70 7.92
C ASP A 64 -6.68 -0.50 7.97
N ARG A 65 -6.31 -0.06 9.18
CA ARG A 65 -5.41 1.08 9.37
C ARG A 65 -3.98 0.78 8.91
N PHE A 66 -3.53 -0.46 9.08
CA PHE A 66 -2.26 -0.93 8.55
C PHE A 66 -2.25 -0.91 7.03
N LEU A 67 -3.30 -1.44 6.39
CA LEU A 67 -3.43 -1.42 4.93
C LEU A 67 -3.51 0.02 4.38
N ASP A 68 -4.22 0.93 5.04
CA ASP A 68 -4.29 2.34 4.66
C ASP A 68 -2.91 3.04 4.76
N ASP A 69 -2.14 2.77 5.82
CA ASP A 69 -0.78 3.31 5.99
C ASP A 69 0.17 2.76 4.89
N VAL A 70 0.07 1.46 4.57
CA VAL A 70 0.82 0.82 3.48
C VAL A 70 0.47 1.44 2.13
N GLN A 71 -0.82 1.59 1.82
CA GLN A 71 -1.29 2.22 0.60
C GLN A 71 -0.76 3.65 0.48
N ALA A 72 -0.83 4.44 1.55
CA ALA A 72 -0.35 5.81 1.57
C ALA A 72 1.16 5.91 1.32
N VAL A 73 1.95 4.99 1.89
CA VAL A 73 3.39 4.92 1.62
C VAL A 73 3.65 4.52 0.18
N ILE A 74 2.94 3.53 -0.37
CA ILE A 74 3.06 3.14 -1.78
C ILE A 74 2.74 4.32 -2.70
N GLU A 75 1.65 5.05 -2.45
CA GLU A 75 1.32 6.25 -3.23
C GLU A 75 2.40 7.34 -3.13
N ALA A 76 3.07 7.45 -1.97
CA ALA A 76 4.20 8.36 -1.81
C ALA A 76 5.42 7.87 -2.60
N LEU A 77 5.70 6.56 -2.59
CA LEU A 77 6.77 5.93 -3.36
C LEU A 77 6.53 6.01 -4.88
N LEU A 78 5.29 5.89 -5.32
CA LEU A 78 4.92 6.04 -6.73
C LEU A 78 5.08 7.49 -7.22
N ARG A 79 4.89 8.46 -6.31
CA ARG A 79 5.09 9.89 -6.60
C ARG A 79 6.57 10.27 -6.58
N ASN A 80 7.30 9.78 -5.58
CA ASN A 80 8.72 10.06 -5.38
C ASN A 80 9.42 8.76 -4.94
N PRO A 81 9.90 7.93 -5.87
CA PRO A 81 10.57 6.66 -5.55
C PRO A 81 11.88 6.84 -4.78
N GLU A 82 12.38 8.07 -4.70
CA GLU A 82 13.65 8.43 -4.08
C GLU A 82 13.55 8.74 -2.58
N ILE A 83 12.33 8.82 -2.02
CA ILE A 83 12.11 9.17 -0.59
C ILE A 83 12.58 8.09 0.38
N GLY A 84 12.65 6.83 -0.08
CA GLY A 84 13.11 5.72 0.74
C GLY A 84 14.61 5.81 1.00
N HIS A 85 15.00 5.43 2.22
CA HIS A 85 16.39 5.34 2.62
C HIS A 85 17.08 4.24 1.80
N ARG A 86 18.12 4.61 1.07
CA ARG A 86 18.95 3.69 0.30
C ARG A 86 19.64 2.70 1.22
N LEU A 87 19.33 1.41 1.05
CA LEU A 87 20.00 0.32 1.75
C LEU A 87 21.19 -0.19 0.94
N ASP A 88 21.02 -0.27 -0.38
CA ASP A 88 22.00 -0.79 -1.32
C ASP A 88 21.96 -0.02 -2.66
N ALA A 89 22.75 -0.43 -3.66
CA ALA A 89 22.80 0.19 -4.99
C ALA A 89 21.39 0.29 -5.63
N HIS A 90 20.58 -0.75 -5.48
CA HIS A 90 19.23 -0.85 -6.06
C HIS A 90 18.12 -0.96 -5.01
N LEU A 91 18.44 -1.31 -3.76
CA LEU A 91 17.47 -1.52 -2.69
C LEU A 91 17.26 -0.27 -1.85
N ARG A 92 16.00 0.02 -1.55
CA ARG A 92 15.56 1.13 -0.70
C ARG A 92 14.55 0.60 0.31
N ARG A 93 14.51 1.23 1.48
CA ARG A 93 13.48 0.99 2.51
C ARG A 93 12.70 2.25 2.82
N ALA A 94 11.39 2.11 2.97
CA ALA A 94 10.50 3.15 3.48
C ALA A 94 9.81 2.65 4.74
N LEU A 95 9.93 3.42 5.82
CA LEU A 95 9.27 3.09 7.09
C LEU A 95 7.79 3.49 7.02
N LEU A 96 6.94 2.63 7.56
CA LEU A 96 5.56 2.98 7.86
C LEU A 96 5.52 3.97 9.03
N ARG A 97 4.55 4.87 9.02
CA ARG A 97 4.45 5.94 10.03
C ARG A 97 3.72 5.46 11.27
N SER A 98 2.72 4.60 11.05
CA SER A 98 1.83 4.12 12.10
C SER A 98 2.32 2.80 12.71
N PHE A 99 3.20 2.06 12.03
CA PHE A 99 3.59 0.71 12.40
C PHE A 99 5.10 0.49 12.29
N PRO A 100 5.68 -0.38 13.13
CA PRO A 100 7.11 -0.72 13.12
C PRO A 100 7.47 -1.66 11.94
N TYR A 101 6.92 -1.41 10.76
CA TYR A 101 7.16 -2.17 9.53
C TYR A 101 7.86 -1.28 8.50
N ALA A 102 8.63 -1.90 7.61
CA ALA A 102 9.35 -1.22 6.54
C ALA A 102 9.05 -1.88 5.19
N LEU A 103 8.67 -1.08 4.20
CA LEU A 103 8.57 -1.53 2.81
C LEU A 103 9.95 -1.49 2.18
N ILE A 104 10.46 -2.65 1.77
CA ILE A 104 11.69 -2.76 0.99
C ILE A 104 11.32 -2.87 -0.48
N TYR A 105 11.89 -1.99 -1.31
CA TYR A 105 11.62 -1.95 -2.74
C TYR A 105 12.90 -1.69 -3.53
N ALA A 106 12.91 -2.13 -4.78
CA ALA A 106 13.95 -1.83 -5.74
C ALA A 106 13.38 -1.03 -6.90
N LEU A 107 14.19 -0.14 -7.47
CA LEU A 107 13.85 0.56 -8.70
C LEU A 107 14.46 -0.21 -9.87
N GLU A 108 13.65 -1.07 -10.49
CA GLU A 108 14.02 -1.67 -11.76
C GLU A 108 13.88 -0.61 -12.85
N ARG A 109 15.01 -0.13 -13.36
CA ARG A 109 15.01 0.64 -14.59
C ARG A 109 14.92 -0.36 -15.72
N GLU A 110 13.77 -0.40 -16.40
CA GLU A 110 13.69 -1.02 -17.72
C GLU A 110 14.65 -0.27 -18.65
N GLY A 111 15.78 -0.90 -18.98
CA GLY A 111 16.76 -0.46 -19.97
C GLY A 111 17.72 -1.62 -20.25
N CYS A 112 17.96 -2.06 -21.49
CA CYS A 112 17.76 -1.46 -22.81
C CYS A 112 17.01 -2.40 -23.75
#